data_AF-A0A9P7EGA8-F1
#
_entry.id   AF-A0A9P7EGA8-F1
#
_cell.length_a   1.000
_cell.length_b   1.000
_cell.length_c   1.000
_cell.angle_alpha   90.00
_cell.angle_beta   90.00
_cell.angle_gamma   90.00
#
_symmetry.space_group_name_H-M   'P 1'
#
loop_
_entity.id
_entity.type
_entity.pdbx_description
1 polymer ?
#
loop_
_entity_poly.entity_id
_entity_poly.type
_entity_poly.pdbx_seq_one_letter_code
_entity_poly.pdbx_strand_id
1 'polypeptide(L)'
;ESWPSIFSGLEIIANQVTFSHRDGGGSPSLLDLLVSLGRNHHATLALANLKAELDYSPGTMVYISGRVLEHSVGPWLNGEQFIIAHFMKDAVHNRVGVPRPGFPMQSFFLELVGRRQKGKREKICRK
;
A
#
# COMPACT_ATOMS: atom_id res chain seq x y z
N GLU A 1 3.23 -4.55 25.29
CA GLU A 1 2.96 -5.26 24.02
C GLU A 1 3.26 -4.35 22.85
N SER A 2 3.85 -4.88 21.78
CA SER A 2 4.11 -4.15 20.53
C SER A 2 3.10 -4.57 19.48
N TRP A 3 2.45 -3.61 18.82
CA TRP A 3 1.53 -3.88 17.71
C TRP A 3 2.31 -4.51 16.54
N PRO A 4 1.94 -5.71 16.06
CA PRO A 4 2.78 -6.48 15.13
C PRO A 4 2.62 -6.05 13.67
N SER A 5 1.60 -5.25 13.34
CA SER A 5 1.33 -4.79 11.98
C SER A 5 1.81 -3.36 11.78
N ILE A 6 2.26 -3.02 10.56
CA ILE A 6 2.46 -1.61 10.21
C ILE A 6 1.15 -0.89 9.95
N PHE A 7 0.04 -1.62 9.82
CA PHE A 7 -1.29 -1.08 9.52
C PHE A 7 -2.14 -0.99 10.79
N SER A 8 -2.98 0.04 10.87
CA SER A 8 -3.89 0.27 11.99
C SER A 8 -5.29 -0.30 11.75
N GLY A 9 -5.59 -0.70 10.52
CA GLY A 9 -6.88 -1.24 10.11
C GLY A 9 -6.74 -2.30 9.01
N LEU A 10 -7.75 -3.16 8.94
CA LEU A 10 -7.91 -4.20 7.93
C LEU A 10 -9.40 -4.30 7.59
N GLU A 11 -9.71 -4.40 6.31
CA GLU A 11 -11.06 -4.70 5.81
C GLU A 11 -11.01 -5.85 4.81
N ILE A 12 -12.03 -6.70 4.85
CA ILE A 12 -12.25 -7.78 3.88
C ILE A 12 -13.49 -7.43 3.08
N ILE A 13 -13.32 -7.26 1.78
CA ILE A 13 -14.39 -6.92 0.85
C ILE A 13 -14.62 -8.13 -0.04
N ALA A 14 -15.82 -8.71 0.00
CA ALA A 14 -16.16 -9.92 -0.74
C ALA A 14 -17.25 -9.62 -1.78
N ASN A 15 -16.99 -9.97 -3.04
CA ASN A 15 -17.93 -9.88 -4.15
C ASN A 15 -18.67 -8.53 -4.27
N GLN A 16 -17.95 -7.44 -3.97
CA GLN A 16 -18.50 -6.10 -3.98
C GLN A 16 -17.79 -5.24 -5.03
N VAL A 17 -18.59 -4.49 -5.78
CA VAL A 17 -18.10 -3.40 -6.64
C VAL A 17 -17.81 -2.19 -5.77
N THR A 18 -16.64 -1.60 -5.95
CA THR A 18 -16.24 -0.39 -5.23
C THR A 18 -16.29 0.79 -6.18
N PHE A 19 -17.26 1.69 -5.98
CA PHE A 19 -17.38 2.91 -6.77
C PHE A 19 -16.17 3.84 -6.59
N SER A 20 -15.99 4.77 -7.54
CA SER A 20 -14.90 5.75 -7.51
C SER A 20 -14.92 6.58 -6.23
N HIS A 21 -13.83 6.55 -5.48
CA HIS A 21 -13.69 7.31 -4.24
C HIS A 21 -12.23 7.55 -3.87
N ARG A 22 -12.03 8.40 -2.86
CA ARG A 22 -10.78 8.54 -2.10
C ARG A 22 -11.03 8.15 -0.66
N ASP A 23 -10.03 7.54 -0.04
CA ASP A 23 -10.15 7.09 1.33
C ASP A 23 -10.21 8.24 2.33
N GLY A 24 -11.18 8.14 3.24
CA GLY A 24 -11.33 9.04 4.36
C GLY A 24 -10.47 8.63 5.56
N GLY A 25 -9.90 9.62 6.25
CA GLY A 25 -9.28 9.44 7.57
C GLY A 25 -7.93 8.74 7.61
N GLY A 26 -7.29 8.44 6.47
CA GLY A 26 -5.87 8.06 6.37
C GLY A 26 -4.98 9.24 6.02
N SER A 27 -3.65 9.09 5.99
CA SER A 27 -2.74 10.20 5.64
C SER A 27 -2.33 10.16 4.17
N PRO A 28 -2.15 11.30 3.47
CA PRO A 28 -1.70 11.29 2.08
C PRO A 28 -0.34 10.59 1.87
N SER A 29 0.54 10.62 2.87
CA SER A 29 1.88 10.02 2.82
C SER A 29 1.92 8.52 3.15
N LEU A 30 0.80 7.95 3.61
CA LEU A 30 0.70 6.54 3.95
C LEU A 30 0.08 5.78 2.78
N LEU A 31 0.57 4.55 2.57
CA LEU A 31 0.09 3.66 1.53
C LEU A 31 -0.80 2.59 2.14
N ASP A 32 -1.90 2.34 1.47
CA ASP A 32 -2.81 1.23 1.71
C ASP A 32 -2.36 0.06 0.83
N LEU A 33 -2.40 -1.15 1.39
CA LEU A 33 -2.11 -2.39 0.68
C LEU A 33 -3.42 -3.06 0.32
N LEU A 34 -3.69 -3.15 -0.97
CA LEU A 34 -4.83 -3.88 -1.53
C LEU A 34 -4.34 -5.21 -2.07
N VAL A 35 -4.95 -6.31 -1.62
CA VAL A 35 -4.64 -7.67 -2.08
C VAL A 35 -5.87 -8.27 -2.72
N SER A 36 -5.81 -8.52 -4.03
CA SER A 36 -6.85 -9.22 -4.78
C SER A 36 -6.68 -10.72 -4.61
N LEU A 37 -7.73 -11.39 -4.17
CA LEU A 37 -7.82 -12.83 -3.96
C LEU A 37 -9.13 -13.33 -4.58
N GLY A 38 -9.28 -14.65 -4.58
CA GLY A 38 -10.47 -15.32 -5.12
C GLY A 38 -10.12 -16.19 -6.30
N ARG A 39 -11.11 -16.46 -7.16
CA ARG A 39 -10.99 -17.44 -8.24
C ARG A 39 -11.75 -17.00 -9.47
N ASN A 40 -11.11 -17.18 -10.63
CA ASN A 40 -11.72 -17.05 -11.96
C ASN A 40 -12.39 -15.69 -12.22
N HIS A 41 -11.94 -14.62 -11.55
CA HIS A 41 -12.37 -13.26 -11.81
C HIS A 41 -11.30 -12.49 -12.59
N HIS A 42 -11.76 -11.52 -13.38
CA HIS A 42 -10.92 -10.60 -14.15
C HIS A 42 -11.34 -9.18 -13.80
N ALA A 43 -11.04 -8.79 -12.55
CA ALA A 43 -11.35 -7.46 -12.07
C ALA A 43 -10.28 -6.46 -12.52
N THR A 44 -10.67 -5.21 -12.64
CA THR A 44 -9.76 -4.10 -12.97
C THR A 44 -9.77 -3.09 -11.82
N LEU A 45 -8.58 -2.69 -11.38
CA LEU A 45 -8.41 -1.56 -10.47
C LEU A 45 -8.18 -0.29 -11.31
N ALA A 46 -9.14 0.61 -11.30
CA ALA A 46 -9.04 1.88 -12.00
C ALA A 46 -8.46 2.96 -11.09
N LEU A 47 -7.46 3.70 -11.56
CA LEU A 47 -6.82 4.82 -10.88
C LEU A 47 -7.07 6.10 -11.69
N ALA A 48 -8.19 6.77 -11.41
CA ALA A 48 -8.74 7.83 -12.24
C ALA A 48 -7.76 9.00 -12.45
N ASN A 49 -7.05 9.40 -11.39
CA ASN A 49 -6.10 10.52 -11.47
C ASN A 49 -4.88 10.22 -12.35
N LEU A 50 -4.55 8.93 -12.53
CA LEU A 50 -3.43 8.49 -13.37
C LEU A 50 -3.88 8.11 -14.79
N LYS A 51 -5.20 8.11 -15.06
CA LYS A 51 -5.79 7.58 -16.31
C LYS A 51 -5.27 6.17 -16.62
N ALA A 52 -5.16 5.35 -15.58
CA ALA A 52 -4.59 4.02 -15.65
C ALA A 52 -5.59 2.99 -15.13
N GLU A 53 -5.56 1.82 -15.76
CA GLU A 53 -6.29 0.63 -15.36
C GLU A 53 -5.28 -0.49 -15.16
N LEU A 54 -5.35 -1.15 -14.02
CA LEU A 54 -4.45 -2.25 -13.67
C LEU A 54 -5.25 -3.54 -13.68
N ASP A 55 -4.69 -4.58 -14.31
CA ASP A 55 -5.20 -5.94 -14.16
C ASP A 55 -5.13 -6.33 -12.68
N TYR A 56 -6.29 -6.63 -12.11
CA TYR A 56 -6.47 -6.87 -10.69
C TYR A 56 -6.94 -8.30 -10.42
N SER A 57 -6.37 -9.24 -11.19
CA SER A 57 -6.53 -10.69 -11.08
C SER A 57 -6.14 -11.25 -9.68
N PRO A 58 -6.59 -12.48 -9.33
CA PRO A 58 -6.20 -13.13 -8.08
C PRO A 58 -4.68 -13.19 -7.87
N GLY A 59 -4.21 -12.81 -6.69
CA GLY A 59 -2.80 -12.75 -6.32
C GLY A 59 -2.15 -11.38 -6.53
N THR A 60 -2.84 -10.42 -7.16
CA THR A 60 -2.31 -9.07 -7.35
C THR A 60 -2.29 -8.30 -6.02
N MET A 61 -1.12 -7.72 -5.71
CA MET A 61 -0.90 -6.84 -4.56
C MET A 61 -0.53 -5.44 -5.05
N VAL A 62 -1.25 -4.42 -4.58
CA VAL A 62 -1.00 -3.03 -4.97
C VAL A 62 -0.89 -2.16 -3.73
N TYR A 63 0.17 -1.36 -3.68
CA TYR A 63 0.27 -0.25 -2.73
C TYR A 63 -0.19 1.04 -3.40
N ILE A 64 -1.19 1.70 -2.83
CA ILE A 64 -1.67 3.01 -3.29
C ILE A 64 -1.79 3.97 -2.12
N SER A 65 -1.73 5.27 -2.38
CA SER A 65 -2.22 6.25 -1.40
C SER A 65 -3.72 6.45 -1.66
N GLY A 66 -4.59 5.74 -0.95
CA GLY A 66 -6.03 5.79 -1.17
C GLY A 66 -6.63 7.18 -0.91
N ARG A 67 -5.98 7.98 -0.04
CA ARG A 67 -6.35 9.39 0.20
C ARG A 67 -6.01 10.33 -0.97
N VAL A 68 -4.97 10.02 -1.74
CA VAL A 68 -4.55 10.87 -2.88
C VAL A 68 -5.19 10.38 -4.17
N LEU A 69 -5.12 9.07 -4.42
CA LEU A 69 -5.56 8.45 -5.65
C LEU A 69 -7.03 8.06 -5.54
N GLU A 70 -7.83 8.69 -6.40
CA GLU A 70 -9.20 8.26 -6.66
C GLU A 70 -9.18 6.90 -7.37
N HIS A 71 -9.83 5.91 -6.74
CA HIS A 71 -9.77 4.52 -7.18
C HIS A 71 -11.13 3.83 -7.11
N SER A 72 -11.29 2.80 -7.94
CA SER A 72 -12.49 1.96 -8.00
C SER A 72 -12.15 0.55 -8.47
N VAL A 73 -13.02 -0.40 -8.13
CA VAL A 73 -13.02 -1.76 -8.65
C VAL A 73 -14.37 -1.97 -9.32
N GLY A 74 -14.35 -2.02 -10.65
CA GLY A 74 -15.56 -2.15 -11.47
C GLY A 74 -16.20 -3.54 -11.39
N PRO A 75 -17.40 -3.72 -11.98
CA PRO A 75 -18.01 -5.03 -12.09
C PRO A 75 -17.15 -5.98 -12.92
N TRP A 76 -17.17 -7.26 -12.56
CA TRP A 76 -16.56 -8.35 -13.32
C TRP A 76 -17.62 -9.38 -13.70
N LEU A 77 -17.37 -10.11 -14.79
CA LEU A 77 -18.38 -10.99 -15.40
C LEU A 77 -18.58 -12.31 -14.63
N ASN A 78 -17.49 -12.91 -14.14
CA ASN A 78 -17.50 -14.27 -13.60
C ASN A 78 -16.55 -14.40 -12.41
N GLY A 79 -16.75 -15.43 -11.61
CA GLY A 79 -15.87 -15.79 -10.49
C GLY A 79 -16.13 -14.98 -9.23
N GLU A 80 -15.29 -15.21 -8.23
CA GLU A 80 -15.38 -14.58 -6.93
C GLU A 80 -14.14 -13.75 -6.66
N GLN A 81 -14.35 -12.54 -6.13
CA GLN A 81 -13.29 -11.65 -5.69
C GLN A 81 -13.38 -11.43 -4.19
N PHE A 82 -12.23 -11.57 -3.53
CA PHE A 82 -12.00 -11.14 -2.16
C PHE A 82 -10.87 -10.12 -2.16
N ILE A 83 -11.07 -8.98 -1.54
CA ILE A 83 -10.02 -7.97 -1.37
C ILE A 83 -9.70 -7.88 0.11
N ILE A 84 -8.42 -7.97 0.44
CA ILE A 84 -7.92 -7.57 1.76
C ILE A 84 -7.32 -6.19 1.61
N ALA A 85 -7.95 -5.19 2.22
CA ALA A 85 -7.44 -3.83 2.29
C ALA A 85 -6.79 -3.61 3.65
N HIS A 86 -5.47 -3.42 3.69
CA HIS A 86 -4.78 -2.95 4.88
C HIS A 86 -4.54 -1.45 4.75
N PHE A 87 -4.92 -0.69 5.78
CA PHE A 87 -4.85 0.76 5.72
C PHE A 87 -4.50 1.37 7.07
N MET A 88 -4.18 2.66 7.02
CA MET A 88 -3.84 3.46 8.19
C MET A 88 -4.90 4.52 8.48
N LYS A 89 -5.22 4.73 9.75
CA LYS A 89 -6.16 5.76 10.22
C LYS A 89 -5.46 6.78 11.09
N ASP A 90 -5.60 8.04 10.71
CA ASP A 90 -5.07 9.20 11.43
C ASP A 90 -5.56 9.22 12.88
N ALA A 91 -6.81 8.83 13.12
CA ALA A 91 -7.40 8.77 14.45
C ALA A 91 -6.66 7.81 15.39
N VAL A 92 -6.18 6.67 14.89
CA VAL A 92 -5.41 5.71 15.70
C VAL A 92 -4.07 6.33 16.09
N HIS A 93 -3.36 6.90 15.12
CA HIS A 93 -2.08 7.59 15.36
C HIS A 93 -2.22 8.75 16.35
N ASN A 94 -3.26 9.57 16.19
CA ASN A 94 -3.55 10.67 17.10
C ASN A 94 -3.84 10.16 18.51
N ARG A 95 -4.59 9.05 18.63
CA ARG A 95 -4.95 8.45 19.92
C ARG A 95 -3.73 7.93 20.70
N VAL A 96 -2.72 7.43 20.00
CA VAL A 96 -1.49 6.87 20.60
C VAL A 96 -0.29 7.82 20.55
N GLY A 97 -0.46 9.04 20.05
CA GLY A 97 0.60 10.06 19.98
C GLY A 97 1.73 9.73 19.00
N VAL A 98 1.48 8.91 17.97
CA VAL A 98 2.49 8.50 16.99
C VAL A 98 2.48 9.45 15.79
N PRO A 99 3.61 10.11 15.46
CA PRO A 99 3.68 10.95 14.27
C PRO A 99 3.57 10.09 13.00
N ARG A 100 2.93 10.63 11.97
CA ARG A 100 2.89 10.00 10.65
C ARG A 100 4.15 10.36 9.87
N PRO A 101 4.79 9.39 9.18
CA PRO A 101 5.92 9.69 8.31
C PRO A 101 5.50 10.58 7.15
N GLY A 102 6.44 11.39 6.64
CA GLY A 102 6.28 12.11 5.38
C GLY A 102 6.28 11.15 4.17
N PHE A 103 6.13 11.71 2.97
CA PHE A 103 6.19 10.91 1.75
C PHE A 103 7.53 10.16 1.63
N PRO A 104 7.53 8.90 1.15
CA PRO A 104 8.75 8.22 0.81
C PRO A 104 9.46 8.98 -0.32
N MET A 105 10.65 9.46 -0.03
CA MET A 105 11.52 10.08 -1.02
C MET A 105 12.39 9.01 -1.70
N GLN A 106 12.65 9.17 -2.99
CA GLN A 106 13.54 8.28 -3.75
C GLN A 106 14.92 8.14 -3.08
N SER A 107 15.43 9.23 -2.48
CA SER A 107 16.69 9.22 -1.73
C SER A 107 16.70 8.20 -0.59
N PHE A 108 15.61 8.07 0.17
CA PHE A 108 15.51 7.09 1.25
C PHE A 108 15.57 5.66 0.71
N PHE A 109 14.89 5.39 -0.40
CA PHE A 109 14.94 4.08 -1.03
C PHE A 109 16.34 3.77 -1.56
N LEU A 110 16.97 4.71 -2.26
CA LEU A 110 18.33 4.56 -2.79
C LEU A 110 19.36 4.35 -1.69
N GLU A 111 19.21 5.01 -0.54
CA GLU A 111 20.06 4.75 0.63
C GLU A 111 19.83 3.35 1.19
N LEU A 112 18.57 2.91 1.32
CA LEU A 112 18.22 1.59 1.85
C LEU A 112 18.78 0.47 0.97
N VAL A 113 18.61 0.54 -0.35
CA VAL A 113 19.10 -0.48 -1.30
C VAL A 113 20.61 -0.35 -1.55
N GLY A 114 21.15 0.88 -1.48
CA GLY A 114 22.57 1.19 -1.67
C GLY A 114 23.47 0.82 -0.50
N ARG A 115 22.90 0.48 0.67
CA ARG A 115 23.65 -0.01 1.85
C ARG A 115 24.19 -1.45 1.73
N ARG A 116 24.11 -2.11 0.56
CA ARG A 116 24.92 -3.32 0.29
C ARG A 116 26.30 -2.94 -0.27
N GLN A 117 27.30 -3.18 0.58
CA GLN A 117 28.77 -3.11 0.37
C GLN A 117 29.44 -1.72 0.32
N LYS A 118 29.89 -1.27 1.49
CA LYS A 118 31.31 -0.88 1.64
C LYS A 118 31.85 -1.53 2.91
N GLY A 119 32.48 -2.70 2.73
CA GLY A 119 33.39 -3.21 3.74
C GLY A 119 34.43 -2.13 4.03
N LYS A 120 34.59 -1.78 5.31
CA LYS A 120 35.71 -0.96 5.77
C LYS A 120 37.00 -1.64 5.32
N ARG A 121 37.70 -1.09 4.31
CA ARG A 121 39.13 -1.35 4.17
C ARG A 121 39.82 -0.60 5.30
N GLU A 122 40.16 -1.32 6.37
CA GLU A 122 41.17 -0.86 7.31
C GLU A 122 42.43 -0.52 6.52
N LYS A 123 42.84 0.75 6.56
CA LYS A 123 44.17 1.15 6.11
C LYS A 123 45.14 0.64 7.17
N ILE A 124 45.75 -0.52 6.92
CA ILE A 124 46.93 -0.95 7.66
C ILE A 124 48.04 0.05 7.32
N CYS A 125 48.33 0.94 8.25
CA CYS A 125 49.54 1.75 8.25
C CYS A 125 50.71 0.81 8.57
N ARG A 126 51.54 0.48 7.58
CA ARG A 126 52.83 -0.16 7.84
C ARG A 126 53.84 0.95 8.13
N LYS A 127 54.45 0.87 9.31
CA LYS A 127 55.62 1.66 9.72
C LYS A 127 56.82 1.35 8.83
#